data_AF-A0A2E5IIL0-F1
#
_entry.id   AF-A0A2E5IIL0-F1
#
_cell.length_a   1.000
_cell.length_b   1.000
_cell.length_c   1.000
_cell.angle_alpha   90.00
_cell.angle_beta   90.00
_cell.angle_gamma   90.00
#
_symmetry.space_group_name_H-M   'P 1'
#
loop_
_entity.id
_entity.type
_entity.pdbx_description
1 polymer ?
#
loop_
_entity_poly.entity_id
_entity_poly.type
_entity_poly.pdbx_seq_one_letter_code
_entity_poly.pdbx_strand_id
1 'polypeptide(L)'
;MIDLLSIARTEADGGDLLNLLSGLFEPSEVRPEGYSDAVVWQGGNHDGVVNPVAHSLTDAYALLGTIAAVDILGLPFYAVPMWSQYRHDTKLASLGWFGNMPCTSVKWSTAGDAYVNDGNGNKVVVMGKSANAPLRTQAGVYCNVRPYGPITVVRCMPCLPYSQDRDKFVVDDSGIVHSEMNTPGIQMAYANRLFLKMVNDSGHLGRVAMKPTQAMEDGINAGLHSWLLKGTKFEVGRRYAVDPYEEHKERIDRIISLLPSNFKDGMENWGGRIEQHISDTNYGLLIWDLIEKRDTIVLATDLDGDRLTDLLADISDPLRAFGDKVVQHVGKNVNMWDAWSEMGYTTGNGRDMTSVMHRMDGPPIHEQTLGSADAMLLRLLDGDESLGGTKRPYDPRIHFVLMRDAYIDANPGNSELRNWLDSSLDVFDGIYGENRPGFLEGYKALKEAITPWGS
;
A
#
# COMPACT_ATOMS: atom_id res chain seq x y z
N MET A 1 -12.80 27.46 1.41
CA MET A 1 -11.50 26.80 1.61
C MET A 1 -11.36 26.51 3.09
N ILE A 2 -10.84 25.33 3.41
CA ILE A 2 -10.53 24.93 4.78
C ILE A 2 -9.24 25.64 5.22
N ASP A 3 -9.18 26.08 6.48
CA ASP A 3 -7.97 26.67 7.06
C ASP A 3 -6.95 25.58 7.43
N LEU A 4 -6.20 25.11 6.43
CA LEU A 4 -5.19 24.07 6.61
C LEU A 4 -4.06 24.48 7.56
N LEU A 5 -3.74 25.77 7.65
CA LEU A 5 -2.67 26.25 8.54
C LEU A 5 -3.11 26.19 10.01
N SER A 6 -4.38 26.48 10.30
CA SER A 6 -4.94 26.30 11.65
C SER A 6 -4.93 24.81 12.07
N ILE A 7 -5.27 23.89 11.17
CA ILE A 7 -5.18 22.44 11.42
C ILE A 7 -3.72 22.04 11.66
N ALA A 8 -2.79 22.51 10.82
CA ALA A 8 -1.35 22.22 10.95
C ALA A 8 -0.79 22.65 12.31
N ARG A 9 -1.16 23.86 12.77
CA ARG A 9 -0.76 24.38 14.09
C ARG A 9 -1.37 23.56 15.21
N THR A 10 -2.67 23.25 15.11
CA THR A 10 -3.37 22.43 16.12
C THR A 10 -2.72 21.07 16.28
N GLU A 11 -2.37 20.40 15.17
CA GLU A 11 -1.67 19.13 15.18
C GLU A 11 -0.29 19.25 15.83
N ALA A 12 0.54 20.21 15.38
CA ALA A 12 1.89 20.37 15.90
C ALA A 12 1.95 20.77 17.39
N ASP A 13 0.94 21.51 17.87
CA ASP A 13 0.81 21.92 19.26
C ASP A 13 0.17 20.83 20.14
N GLY A 14 -0.28 19.70 19.56
CA GLY A 14 -0.98 18.63 20.27
C GLY A 14 -2.37 19.05 20.77
N GLY A 15 -3.02 19.97 20.07
CA GLY A 15 -4.34 20.50 20.39
C GLY A 15 -5.50 19.52 20.15
N ASP A 16 -6.73 20.02 20.26
CA ASP A 16 -7.95 19.22 20.09
C ASP A 16 -8.34 19.09 18.61
N LEU A 17 -7.64 18.23 17.89
CA LEU A 17 -7.97 17.89 16.50
C LEU A 17 -9.36 17.28 16.35
N LEU A 18 -9.83 16.51 17.34
CA LEU A 18 -11.12 15.84 17.25
C LEU A 18 -12.25 16.87 17.15
N ASN A 19 -12.25 17.86 18.04
CA ASN A 19 -13.24 18.93 18.02
C ASN A 19 -13.09 19.82 16.76
N LEU A 20 -11.86 20.18 16.39
CA LEU A 20 -11.61 20.99 15.19
C LEU A 20 -12.17 20.32 13.93
N LEU A 21 -11.90 19.03 13.74
CA LEU A 21 -12.29 18.28 12.55
C LEU A 21 -13.77 17.84 12.59
N SER A 22 -14.34 17.64 13.78
CA SER A 22 -15.79 17.49 13.95
C SER A 22 -16.57 18.76 13.55
N GLY A 23 -15.92 19.93 13.58
CA GLY A 23 -16.50 21.17 13.08
C GLY A 23 -16.45 21.31 11.54
N LEU A 24 -15.69 20.46 10.84
CA LEU A 24 -15.54 20.52 9.38
C LEU A 24 -16.45 19.53 8.64
N PHE A 25 -16.76 18.39 9.25
CA PHE A 25 -17.45 17.28 8.61
C PHE A 25 -18.68 16.84 9.40
N GLU A 26 -19.65 16.24 8.71
CA GLU A 26 -20.86 15.74 9.33
C GLU A 26 -20.64 14.36 9.94
N PRO A 27 -21.22 14.02 11.10
CA PRO A 27 -21.24 12.63 11.57
C PRO A 27 -21.92 11.72 10.53
N SER A 28 -21.32 10.57 10.25
CA SER A 28 -21.93 9.55 9.39
C SER A 28 -22.70 8.52 10.22
N GLU A 29 -23.64 7.84 9.59
CA GLU A 29 -24.28 6.62 10.14
C GLU A 29 -23.50 5.34 9.80
N VAL A 30 -22.59 5.40 8.81
CA VAL A 30 -21.78 4.23 8.41
C VAL A 30 -20.81 3.88 9.54
N ARG A 31 -20.80 2.59 9.91
CA ARG A 31 -19.89 2.05 10.92
C ARG A 31 -19.11 0.86 10.37
N PRO A 32 -17.85 0.68 10.78
CA PRO A 32 -17.11 -0.55 10.56
C PRO A 32 -17.78 -1.74 11.25
N GLU A 33 -17.68 -2.91 10.63
CA GLU A 33 -18.24 -4.13 11.22
C GLU A 33 -17.57 -4.44 12.57
N GLY A 34 -18.40 -4.72 13.60
CA GLY A 34 -17.92 -4.98 14.96
C GLY A 34 -17.61 -3.74 15.80
N TYR A 35 -17.79 -2.52 15.25
CA TYR A 35 -17.42 -1.27 15.92
C TYR A 35 -18.50 -0.18 15.82
N SER A 36 -19.60 -0.37 16.54
CA SER A 36 -20.74 0.56 16.55
C SER A 36 -20.43 1.93 17.14
N ASP A 37 -19.40 2.03 17.98
CA ASP A 37 -18.94 3.25 18.64
C ASP A 37 -17.87 4.00 17.84
N ALA A 38 -17.51 3.51 16.64
CA ALA A 38 -16.52 4.16 15.80
C ALA A 38 -16.93 5.59 15.43
N VAL A 39 -15.97 6.51 15.52
CA VAL A 39 -16.14 7.87 15.00
C VAL A 39 -15.90 7.84 13.51
N VAL A 40 -16.93 8.14 12.73
CA VAL A 40 -16.86 8.25 11.27
C VAL A 40 -17.59 9.52 10.87
N TRP A 41 -16.90 10.39 10.14
CA TRP A 41 -17.52 11.54 9.50
C TRP A 41 -17.73 11.31 8.02
N GLN A 42 -18.56 12.14 7.40
CA GLN A 42 -18.76 12.20 5.96
C GLN A 42 -18.63 13.65 5.46
N GLY A 43 -18.22 13.78 4.21
CA GLY A 43 -18.18 15.05 3.50
C GLY A 43 -18.17 14.83 1.98
N GLY A 44 -18.10 15.93 1.24
CA GLY A 44 -18.21 15.92 -0.23
C GLY A 44 -19.64 15.68 -0.72
N ASN A 45 -19.79 15.38 -2.01
CA ASN A 45 -21.10 15.25 -2.66
C ASN A 45 -21.64 13.80 -2.62
N HIS A 46 -22.47 13.47 -1.62
CA HIS A 46 -23.15 12.17 -1.48
C HIS A 46 -24.45 12.11 -2.30
N ASP A 47 -24.32 12.07 -3.63
CA ASP A 47 -25.44 12.04 -4.59
C ASP A 47 -25.93 10.63 -4.97
N GLY A 48 -25.23 9.58 -4.52
CA GLY A 48 -25.50 8.18 -4.85
C GLY A 48 -25.04 7.74 -6.24
N VAL A 49 -24.39 8.62 -7.00
CA VAL A 49 -23.78 8.31 -8.32
C VAL A 49 -22.37 7.76 -8.14
N VAL A 50 -21.61 8.32 -7.18
CA VAL A 50 -20.25 7.88 -6.85
C VAL A 50 -20.24 7.21 -5.48
N ASN A 51 -19.71 5.99 -5.44
CA ASN A 51 -19.44 5.27 -4.19
C ASN A 51 -18.34 5.99 -3.41
N PRO A 52 -18.58 6.28 -2.11
CA PRO A 52 -17.61 6.96 -1.27
C PRO A 52 -16.41 6.08 -0.93
N VAL A 53 -15.26 6.73 -0.78
CA VAL A 53 -14.03 6.11 -0.27
C VAL A 53 -13.81 6.56 1.18
N ALA A 54 -13.36 5.64 2.04
CA ALA A 54 -12.98 5.97 3.40
C ALA A 54 -11.52 6.45 3.45
N HIS A 55 -11.27 7.62 3.99
CA HIS A 55 -9.93 8.19 4.16
C HIS A 55 -9.51 8.10 5.61
N SER A 56 -8.37 7.47 5.86
CA SER A 56 -7.70 7.59 7.14
C SER A 56 -7.19 9.02 7.28
N LEU A 57 -7.65 9.73 8.29
CA LEU A 57 -7.09 11.01 8.65
C LEU A 57 -5.95 10.74 9.64
N THR A 58 -4.76 10.41 9.13
CA THR A 58 -3.52 10.12 9.89
C THR A 58 -2.88 11.42 10.38
N ASP A 59 -1.65 11.35 10.91
CA ASP A 59 -0.95 12.46 11.55
C ASP A 59 -0.21 13.36 10.55
N ALA A 60 0.23 14.50 11.06
CA ALA A 60 1.14 15.44 10.41
C ALA A 60 0.70 15.85 8.99
N TYR A 61 1.65 15.88 8.05
CA TYR A 61 1.37 16.36 6.69
C TYR A 61 0.41 15.45 5.92
N ALA A 62 0.38 14.14 6.22
CA ALA A 62 -0.53 13.21 5.56
C ALA A 62 -2.01 13.56 5.86
N LEU A 63 -2.29 14.07 7.06
CA LEU A 63 -3.59 14.66 7.42
C LEU A 63 -3.95 15.81 6.49
N LEU A 64 -3.05 16.78 6.40
CA LEU A 64 -3.27 18.04 5.70
C LEU A 64 -3.44 17.81 4.20
N GLY A 65 -2.60 16.97 3.60
CA GLY A 65 -2.71 16.61 2.19
C GLY A 65 -4.02 15.88 1.88
N THR A 66 -4.50 15.02 2.78
CA THR A 66 -5.80 14.36 2.63
C THR A 66 -6.96 15.35 2.72
N ILE A 67 -6.97 16.25 3.71
CA ILE A 67 -8.02 17.27 3.87
C ILE A 67 -8.04 18.24 2.68
N ALA A 68 -6.86 18.66 2.21
CA ALA A 68 -6.74 19.49 1.01
C ALA A 68 -7.33 18.77 -0.21
N ALA A 69 -6.99 17.50 -0.40
CA ALA A 69 -7.44 16.74 -1.56
C ALA A 69 -8.95 16.49 -1.58
N VAL A 70 -9.56 16.12 -0.45
CA VAL A 70 -11.01 15.92 -0.40
C VAL A 70 -11.77 17.24 -0.59
N ASP A 71 -11.25 18.38 -0.11
CA ASP A 71 -11.86 19.69 -0.35
C ASP A 71 -11.69 20.17 -1.80
N ILE A 72 -10.57 19.86 -2.46
CA ILE A 72 -10.36 20.16 -3.88
C ILE A 72 -11.31 19.35 -4.75
N LEU A 73 -11.36 18.03 -4.53
CA LEU A 73 -12.09 17.12 -5.42
C LEU A 73 -13.61 17.15 -5.19
N GLY A 74 -14.09 17.34 -3.96
CA GLY A 74 -15.52 17.34 -3.65
C GLY A 74 -16.23 15.99 -3.80
N LEU A 75 -15.48 14.90 -4.05
CA LEU A 75 -16.02 13.54 -4.11
C LEU A 75 -16.62 13.11 -2.77
N PRO A 76 -17.65 12.25 -2.74
CA PRO A 76 -18.21 11.74 -1.49
C PRO A 76 -17.17 10.90 -0.75
N PHE A 77 -16.95 11.19 0.52
CA PHE A 77 -16.00 10.44 1.33
C PHE A 77 -16.51 10.17 2.74
N TYR A 78 -15.89 9.16 3.37
CA TYR A 78 -15.90 8.98 4.82
C TYR A 78 -14.53 9.35 5.39
N ALA A 79 -14.50 10.02 6.52
CA ALA A 79 -13.29 10.39 7.23
C ALA A 79 -13.22 9.61 8.54
N VAL A 80 -12.13 8.86 8.73
CA VAL A 80 -11.88 8.06 9.93
C VAL A 80 -10.68 8.63 10.68
N PRO A 81 -10.84 9.06 11.94
CA PRO A 81 -9.74 9.63 12.72
C PRO A 81 -8.67 8.56 13.00
N MET A 82 -7.49 8.76 12.45
CA MET A 82 -6.32 7.90 12.61
C MET A 82 -5.05 8.66 13.05
N TRP A 83 -5.14 9.98 13.23
CA TRP A 83 -4.09 11.00 13.43
C TRP A 83 -3.24 10.86 14.67
N SER A 84 -3.33 9.71 15.31
CA SER A 84 -2.51 9.45 16.45
C SER A 84 -1.90 8.07 16.44
N GLN A 85 -2.42 7.10 15.66
CA GLN A 85 -2.27 5.65 15.81
C GLN A 85 -2.31 5.11 17.26
N TYR A 86 -1.73 5.76 18.27
CA TYR A 86 -2.07 5.77 19.70
C TYR A 86 -1.70 7.12 20.35
N ARG A 87 -2.60 8.10 20.34
CA ARG A 87 -2.52 9.17 21.34
C ARG A 87 -2.79 8.49 22.68
N HIS A 88 -1.79 8.47 23.55
CA HIS A 88 -1.82 7.69 24.80
C HIS A 88 -3.03 8.02 25.68
N ASP A 89 -3.61 9.21 25.49
CA ASP A 89 -4.72 9.75 26.25
C ASP A 89 -6.13 9.37 25.73
N THR A 90 -6.30 8.94 24.47
CA THR A 90 -7.65 8.68 23.90
C THR A 90 -8.02 7.20 23.77
N LYS A 91 -7.06 6.27 23.74
CA LYS A 91 -7.27 4.79 23.74
C LYS A 91 -8.34 4.27 22.76
N LEU A 92 -8.50 4.89 21.58
CA LEU A 92 -9.51 4.49 20.59
C LEU A 92 -9.09 3.24 19.81
N ALA A 93 -10.05 2.39 19.40
CA ALA A 93 -9.83 1.17 18.62
C ALA A 93 -9.72 1.42 17.10
N SER A 94 -9.09 2.53 16.71
CA SER A 94 -9.17 3.15 15.37
C SER A 94 -8.73 2.27 14.19
N LEU A 95 -7.85 1.30 14.41
CA LEU A 95 -7.38 0.42 13.33
C LEU A 95 -8.36 -0.69 12.98
N GLY A 96 -9.00 -1.27 14.00
CA GLY A 96 -10.11 -2.18 13.80
C GLY A 96 -11.24 -1.47 13.07
N TRP A 97 -11.46 -0.19 13.39
CA TRP A 97 -12.45 0.64 12.71
C TRP A 97 -12.11 0.82 11.23
N PHE A 98 -10.93 1.36 10.94
CA PHE A 98 -10.55 1.63 9.55
C PHE A 98 -10.46 0.36 8.71
N GLY A 99 -9.87 -0.71 9.26
CA GLY A 99 -9.70 -1.98 8.57
C GLY A 99 -11.01 -2.70 8.23
N ASN A 100 -12.09 -2.45 9.00
CA ASN A 100 -13.40 -3.06 8.79
C ASN A 100 -14.42 -2.10 8.14
N MET A 101 -13.94 -1.01 7.52
CA MET A 101 -14.83 -0.13 6.75
C MET A 101 -15.46 -0.89 5.57
N PRO A 102 -16.76 -0.74 5.32
CA PRO A 102 -17.48 -1.50 4.29
C PRO A 102 -17.26 -0.97 2.86
N CYS A 103 -16.31 -0.04 2.66
CA CYS A 103 -15.99 0.55 1.37
C CYS A 103 -14.48 0.47 1.08
N THR A 104 -14.11 0.79 -0.17
CA THR A 104 -12.70 1.01 -0.53
C THR A 104 -12.14 2.11 0.35
N SER A 105 -10.91 1.92 0.81
CA SER A 105 -10.30 2.84 1.78
C SER A 105 -8.93 3.30 1.33
N VAL A 106 -8.51 4.49 1.78
CA VAL A 106 -7.19 5.10 1.54
C VAL A 106 -6.49 5.26 2.88
N LYS A 107 -5.28 4.73 2.96
CA LYS A 107 -4.42 4.74 4.14
C LYS A 107 -3.06 5.37 3.87
N TRP A 108 -2.62 6.23 4.77
CA TRP A 108 -1.25 6.73 4.77
C TRP A 108 -0.42 6.00 5.83
N SER A 109 0.76 5.53 5.43
CA SER A 109 1.79 5.03 6.35
C SER A 109 2.82 6.15 6.56
N THR A 110 2.78 6.80 7.72
CA THR A 110 3.78 7.80 8.11
C THR A 110 4.95 7.09 8.78
N ALA A 111 6.13 7.13 8.17
CA ALA A 111 7.35 6.57 8.77
C ALA A 111 8.03 7.67 9.61
N GLY A 112 7.35 8.10 10.68
CA GLY A 112 7.82 9.16 11.57
C GLY A 112 8.13 8.64 12.97
N ASP A 113 9.17 9.19 13.60
CA ASP A 113 9.33 9.14 15.07
C ASP A 113 8.42 10.22 15.69
N ALA A 114 7.11 10.15 15.41
CA ALA A 114 6.15 11.13 15.91
C ALA A 114 6.09 11.05 17.43
N TYR A 115 6.39 12.18 18.08
CA TYR A 115 6.33 12.31 19.53
C TYR A 115 4.95 12.83 19.94
N VAL A 116 4.19 12.02 20.65
CA VAL A 116 2.91 12.39 21.27
C VAL A 116 3.09 12.66 22.75
N ASN A 117 2.15 13.39 23.36
CA ASN A 117 2.10 13.53 24.81
C ASN A 117 1.62 12.21 25.45
N ASP A 118 2.30 11.72 26.48
CA ASP A 118 1.92 10.49 27.20
C ASP A 118 0.75 10.67 28.18
N GLY A 119 0.16 11.87 28.25
CA GLY A 119 -0.85 12.25 29.23
C GLY A 119 -0.27 12.81 30.55
N ASN A 120 1.04 12.71 30.75
CA ASN A 120 1.77 13.28 31.90
C ASN A 120 2.62 14.49 31.51
N GLY A 121 2.50 15.01 30.29
CA GLY A 121 3.31 16.11 29.80
C GLY A 121 4.62 15.69 29.14
N ASN A 122 4.95 14.38 29.09
CA ASN A 122 6.15 13.91 28.43
C ASN A 122 5.90 13.68 26.95
N LYS A 123 6.89 14.00 26.10
CA LYS A 123 6.89 13.62 24.69
C LYS A 123 7.43 12.20 24.54
N VAL A 124 6.63 11.26 24.05
CA VAL A 124 6.98 9.85 23.82
C VAL A 124 6.67 9.45 22.39
N VAL A 125 7.41 8.49 21.85
CA VAL A 125 7.11 7.93 20.52
C VAL A 125 5.76 7.20 20.58
N VAL A 126 4.90 7.39 19.58
CA VAL A 126 3.64 6.66 19.41
C VAL A 126 3.78 5.15 19.67
N MET A 127 2.79 4.55 20.35
CA MET A 127 2.82 3.11 20.64
C MET A 127 2.81 2.29 19.34
N GLY A 128 3.90 1.61 19.03
CA GLY A 128 4.00 0.75 17.87
C GLY A 128 4.23 1.53 16.57
N LYS A 129 5.50 1.56 16.14
CA LYS A 129 5.97 2.15 14.86
C LYS A 129 5.28 1.62 13.59
N SER A 130 4.43 0.60 13.71
CA SER A 130 3.56 0.15 12.64
C SER A 130 2.37 -0.59 13.24
N ALA A 131 1.36 0.17 13.66
CA ALA A 131 0.06 -0.39 14.01
C ALA A 131 -0.61 -1.13 12.80
N ASN A 132 0.07 -1.12 11.65
CA ASN A 132 -0.07 -2.04 10.52
C ASN A 132 -0.20 -3.51 10.91
N ALA A 133 0.54 -4.02 11.89
CA ALA A 133 0.42 -5.44 12.27
C ALA A 133 -0.98 -5.79 12.80
N PRO A 134 -1.51 -5.08 13.82
CA PRO A 134 -2.92 -5.21 14.23
C PRO A 134 -3.93 -4.94 13.11
N LEU A 135 -3.73 -3.93 12.27
CA LEU A 135 -4.60 -3.69 11.11
C LEU A 135 -4.62 -4.91 10.18
N ARG A 136 -3.45 -5.45 9.83
CA ARG A 136 -3.32 -6.58 8.90
C ARG A 136 -4.00 -7.83 9.45
N THR A 137 -3.81 -8.12 10.73
CA THR A 137 -4.38 -9.29 11.39
C THR A 137 -5.88 -9.15 11.64
N GLN A 138 -6.35 -8.00 12.15
CA GLN A 138 -7.76 -7.78 12.51
C GLN A 138 -8.66 -7.53 11.30
N ALA A 139 -8.15 -6.85 10.28
CA ALA A 139 -8.92 -6.56 9.06
C ALA A 139 -8.87 -7.71 8.02
N GLY A 140 -8.26 -8.84 8.38
CA GLY A 140 -8.12 -9.98 7.48
C GLY A 140 -7.35 -9.66 6.19
N VAL A 141 -6.38 -8.74 6.24
CA VAL A 141 -5.53 -8.42 5.09
C VAL A 141 -4.64 -9.62 4.81
N TYR A 142 -4.74 -10.18 3.62
CA TYR A 142 -3.96 -11.36 3.23
C TYR A 142 -2.75 -11.02 2.35
N CYS A 143 -2.73 -9.84 1.72
CA CYS A 143 -1.55 -9.39 0.98
C CYS A 143 -1.50 -7.88 0.80
N ASN A 144 -0.32 -7.37 0.45
CA ASN A 144 -0.10 -6.05 -0.10
C ASN A 144 0.54 -6.18 -1.50
N VAL A 145 -0.12 -5.62 -2.51
CA VAL A 145 0.32 -5.60 -3.91
C VAL A 145 0.99 -4.28 -4.21
N ARG A 146 2.25 -4.33 -4.66
CA ARG A 146 3.10 -3.15 -4.91
C ARG A 146 3.73 -3.20 -6.30
N PRO A 147 3.35 -2.33 -7.23
CA PRO A 147 4.05 -2.18 -8.51
C PRO A 147 5.39 -1.45 -8.31
N TYR A 148 6.35 -1.69 -9.21
CA TYR A 148 7.69 -1.10 -9.34
C TYR A 148 8.09 -1.13 -10.81
N GLY A 149 7.46 -0.24 -11.60
CA GLY A 149 7.57 -0.26 -13.06
C GLY A 149 7.06 -1.59 -13.62
N PRO A 150 7.88 -2.38 -14.33
CA PRO A 150 7.45 -3.65 -14.91
C PRO A 150 7.25 -4.77 -13.86
N ILE A 151 7.69 -4.57 -12.62
CA ILE A 151 7.65 -5.60 -11.58
C ILE A 151 6.54 -5.29 -10.59
N THR A 152 5.66 -6.25 -10.31
CA THR A 152 4.66 -6.15 -9.24
C THR A 152 4.94 -7.19 -8.17
N VAL A 153 5.03 -6.80 -6.90
CA VAL A 153 5.24 -7.71 -5.78
C VAL A 153 3.93 -7.90 -5.02
N VAL A 154 3.46 -9.13 -4.95
CA VAL A 154 2.38 -9.59 -4.06
C VAL A 154 3.04 -10.08 -2.77
N ARG A 155 3.02 -9.23 -1.75
CA ARG A 155 3.53 -9.54 -0.41
C ARG A 155 2.43 -10.25 0.37
N CYS A 156 2.58 -11.55 0.62
CA CYS A 156 1.68 -12.34 1.47
C CYS A 156 1.79 -11.86 2.92
N MET A 157 0.71 -11.35 3.50
CA MET A 157 0.69 -10.79 4.85
C MET A 157 -0.41 -11.45 5.68
N PRO A 158 -0.20 -11.69 6.98
CA PRO A 158 1.06 -11.62 7.71
C PRO A 158 1.82 -12.95 7.57
N CYS A 159 2.35 -13.25 6.38
CA CYS A 159 3.06 -14.51 6.13
C CYS A 159 4.54 -14.30 6.45
N LEU A 160 5.02 -14.78 7.60
CA LEU A 160 6.43 -14.63 7.97
C LEU A 160 7.22 -15.92 7.66
N PRO A 161 8.37 -15.83 6.97
CA PRO A 161 9.00 -17.00 6.36
C PRO A 161 9.80 -17.90 7.31
N TYR A 162 10.32 -17.40 8.44
CA TYR A 162 11.43 -18.07 9.12
C TYR A 162 11.10 -18.59 10.53
N SER A 163 10.31 -19.65 10.67
CA SER A 163 10.45 -20.53 11.84
C SER A 163 11.43 -21.66 11.56
N GLN A 164 12.40 -21.80 12.46
CA GLN A 164 13.38 -22.90 12.45
C GLN A 164 13.15 -23.92 13.57
N ASP A 165 12.29 -23.59 14.55
CA ASP A 165 11.97 -24.48 15.66
C ASP A 165 10.88 -25.47 15.24
N ARG A 166 11.33 -26.66 14.80
CA ARG A 166 10.45 -27.73 14.33
C ARG A 166 9.49 -28.25 15.39
N ASP A 167 9.89 -28.19 16.66
CA ASP A 167 9.09 -28.74 17.77
C ASP A 167 7.88 -27.86 18.08
N LYS A 168 7.97 -26.56 17.77
CA LYS A 168 6.84 -25.62 17.88
C LYS A 168 5.96 -25.58 16.63
N PHE A 169 6.38 -26.23 15.54
CA PHE A 169 5.74 -26.09 14.24
C PHE A 169 4.53 -27.01 14.06
N VAL A 170 3.33 -26.44 14.22
CA VAL A 170 2.05 -27.14 14.04
C VAL A 170 1.05 -26.24 13.32
N VAL A 171 0.12 -26.83 12.56
CA VAL A 171 -1.07 -26.13 12.08
C VAL A 171 -2.23 -26.55 12.96
N ASP A 172 -2.90 -25.61 13.63
CA ASP A 172 -4.02 -25.92 14.53
C ASP A 172 -5.35 -26.12 13.79
N ASP A 173 -6.43 -26.33 14.55
CA ASP A 173 -7.80 -26.51 14.01
C ASP A 173 -8.36 -25.24 13.36
N SER A 174 -7.80 -24.08 13.65
CA SER A 174 -8.19 -22.81 13.04
C SER A 174 -7.37 -22.48 11.79
N GLY A 175 -6.43 -23.35 11.40
CA GLY A 175 -5.55 -23.16 10.25
C GLY A 175 -4.42 -22.17 10.52
N ILE A 176 -4.18 -21.82 11.80
CA ILE A 176 -3.03 -21.02 12.21
C ILE A 176 -1.81 -21.92 12.24
N VAL A 177 -0.78 -21.49 11.52
CA VAL A 177 0.55 -22.08 11.56
C VAL A 177 1.24 -21.56 12.82
N HIS A 178 1.12 -22.31 13.91
CA HIS A 178 1.87 -22.06 15.12
C HIS A 178 3.34 -22.31 14.87
N SER A 179 4.08 -21.26 15.17
CA SER A 179 5.52 -21.18 15.08
C SER A 179 5.96 -20.09 16.06
N GLU A 180 7.11 -19.46 15.87
CA GLU A 180 7.45 -18.26 16.65
C GLU A 180 6.48 -17.09 16.40
N MET A 181 5.77 -17.07 15.26
CA MET A 181 5.06 -15.88 14.78
C MET A 181 3.55 -16.05 14.57
N ASN A 182 2.98 -17.26 14.73
CA ASN A 182 1.54 -17.56 14.54
C ASN A 182 0.98 -17.06 13.20
N THR A 183 1.44 -17.67 12.11
CA THR A 183 1.11 -17.24 10.74
C THR A 183 -0.24 -17.78 10.28
N PRO A 184 -1.17 -16.96 9.76
CA PRO A 184 -2.47 -17.44 9.29
C PRO A 184 -2.42 -18.19 7.94
N GLY A 185 -2.72 -19.48 7.93
CA GLY A 185 -2.66 -20.33 6.73
C GLY A 185 -3.74 -20.03 5.69
N ILE A 186 -4.94 -19.60 6.12
CA ILE A 186 -6.04 -19.22 5.22
C ILE A 186 -5.62 -18.03 4.35
N GLN A 187 -5.03 -16.99 4.95
CA GLN A 187 -4.52 -15.80 4.25
C GLN A 187 -3.46 -16.17 3.21
N MET A 188 -2.58 -17.14 3.50
CA MET A 188 -1.63 -17.64 2.50
C MET A 188 -2.33 -18.19 1.25
N ALA A 189 -3.44 -18.93 1.42
CA ALA A 189 -4.20 -19.47 0.30
C ALA A 189 -4.83 -18.35 -0.55
N TYR A 190 -5.40 -17.31 0.09
CA TYR A 190 -5.94 -16.14 -0.60
C TYR A 190 -4.86 -15.37 -1.37
N ALA A 191 -3.69 -15.16 -0.77
CA ALA A 191 -2.56 -14.47 -1.41
C ALA A 191 -2.07 -15.22 -2.66
N ASN A 192 -1.94 -16.55 -2.57
CA ASN A 192 -1.59 -17.39 -3.72
C ASN A 192 -2.64 -17.32 -4.82
N ARG A 193 -3.93 -17.40 -4.47
CA ARG A 193 -5.02 -17.34 -5.44
C ARG A 193 -5.06 -15.99 -6.15
N LEU A 194 -4.90 -14.87 -5.42
CA LEU A 194 -4.80 -13.55 -6.03
C LEU A 194 -3.60 -13.45 -6.96
N PHE A 195 -2.42 -13.88 -6.52
CA PHE A 195 -1.22 -13.91 -7.36
C PHE A 195 -1.46 -14.65 -8.68
N LEU A 196 -2.00 -15.87 -8.63
CA LEU A 196 -2.32 -16.64 -9.83
C LEU A 196 -3.35 -15.93 -10.71
N LYS A 197 -4.39 -15.34 -10.12
CA LYS A 197 -5.38 -14.54 -10.86
C LYS A 197 -4.71 -13.39 -11.60
N MET A 198 -3.82 -12.64 -10.94
CA MET A 198 -3.13 -11.51 -11.57
C MET A 198 -2.26 -11.98 -12.74
N VAL A 199 -1.52 -13.07 -12.58
CA VAL A 199 -0.73 -13.67 -13.68
C VAL A 199 -1.63 -14.08 -14.84
N ASN A 200 -2.78 -14.70 -14.56
CA ASN A 200 -3.73 -15.09 -15.59
C ASN A 200 -4.31 -13.89 -16.35
N ASP A 201 -4.72 -12.86 -15.61
CA ASP A 201 -5.42 -11.72 -16.18
C ASP A 201 -4.46 -10.81 -16.97
N SER A 202 -3.20 -10.68 -16.54
CA SER A 202 -2.21 -9.84 -17.21
C SER A 202 -1.33 -10.56 -18.23
N GLY A 203 -1.18 -11.89 -18.11
CA GLY A 203 -0.21 -12.66 -18.90
C GLY A 203 1.25 -12.41 -18.53
N HIS A 204 1.52 -11.63 -17.47
CA HIS A 204 2.87 -11.35 -16.99
C HIS A 204 3.56 -12.62 -16.49
N LEU A 205 4.89 -12.62 -16.43
CA LEU A 205 5.63 -13.74 -15.86
C LEU A 205 5.38 -13.83 -14.34
N GLY A 206 4.86 -14.96 -13.85
CA GLY A 206 4.74 -15.20 -12.42
C GLY A 206 6.02 -15.78 -11.83
N ARG A 207 6.55 -15.17 -10.77
CA ARG A 207 7.66 -15.68 -9.97
C ARG A 207 7.20 -15.96 -8.54
N VAL A 208 7.66 -17.07 -7.98
CA VAL A 208 7.46 -17.37 -6.56
C VAL A 208 8.81 -17.26 -5.86
N ALA A 209 8.81 -16.60 -4.69
CA ALA A 209 9.98 -16.36 -3.85
C ALA A 209 9.77 -17.01 -2.48
N MET A 210 9.96 -18.33 -2.41
CA MET A 210 9.79 -19.14 -1.19
C MET A 210 10.88 -20.19 -1.09
N LYS A 211 11.24 -20.60 0.13
CA LYS A 211 12.28 -21.58 0.44
C LYS A 211 11.68 -22.84 1.10
N PRO A 212 10.95 -23.69 0.36
CA PRO A 212 10.11 -24.75 0.92
C PRO A 212 10.84 -25.79 1.77
N THR A 213 12.14 -26.00 1.56
CA THR A 213 12.93 -26.98 2.33
C THR A 213 13.73 -26.39 3.49
N GLN A 214 13.84 -25.06 3.55
CA GLN A 214 14.66 -24.36 4.56
C GLN A 214 13.80 -23.62 5.59
N ALA A 215 12.58 -23.26 5.23
CA ALA A 215 11.67 -22.45 6.03
C ALA A 215 10.30 -23.16 6.08
N MET A 216 9.81 -23.43 7.30
CA MET A 216 8.63 -24.27 7.48
C MET A 216 7.34 -23.61 6.98
N GLU A 217 7.15 -22.32 7.26
CA GLU A 217 6.02 -21.53 6.75
C GLU A 217 6.08 -21.36 5.23
N ASP A 218 7.28 -21.19 4.67
CA ASP A 218 7.47 -21.20 3.21
C ASP A 218 7.08 -22.55 2.62
N GLY A 219 7.35 -23.65 3.33
CA GLY A 219 6.90 -25.00 2.94
C GLY A 219 5.38 -25.10 2.83
N ILE A 220 4.65 -24.58 3.83
CA ILE A 220 3.18 -24.51 3.79
C ILE A 220 2.70 -23.62 2.64
N ASN A 221 3.27 -22.43 2.51
CA ASN A 221 2.85 -21.46 1.51
C ASN A 221 3.10 -21.96 0.08
N ALA A 222 4.27 -22.55 -0.17
CA ALA A 222 4.61 -23.18 -1.45
C ALA A 222 3.76 -24.42 -1.73
N GLY A 223 3.34 -25.14 -0.69
CA GLY A 223 2.46 -26.30 -0.83
C GLY A 223 1.02 -25.90 -1.16
N LEU A 224 0.51 -24.83 -0.54
CA LEU A 224 -0.77 -24.20 -0.94
C LEU A 224 -0.71 -23.71 -2.39
N HIS A 225 0.41 -23.11 -2.80
CA HIS A 225 0.67 -22.73 -4.19
C HIS A 225 0.59 -23.93 -5.14
N SER A 226 1.30 -25.02 -4.81
CA SER A 226 1.29 -26.28 -5.58
C SER A 226 -0.12 -26.86 -5.70
N TRP A 227 -0.88 -26.89 -4.60
CA TRP A 227 -2.28 -27.34 -4.59
C TRP A 227 -3.18 -26.48 -5.49
N LEU A 228 -3.03 -25.16 -5.46
CA LEU A 228 -3.82 -24.24 -6.29
C LEU A 228 -3.55 -24.44 -7.78
N LEU A 229 -2.30 -24.70 -8.17
CA LEU A 229 -1.91 -24.98 -9.56
C LEU A 229 -2.49 -26.30 -10.10
N LYS A 230 -2.74 -27.31 -9.26
CA LYS A 230 -3.29 -28.61 -9.70
C LYS A 230 -4.63 -28.41 -10.43
N GLY A 231 -4.73 -28.91 -11.66
CA GLY A 231 -5.95 -28.84 -12.47
C GLY A 231 -6.17 -27.52 -13.22
N THR A 232 -5.20 -26.61 -13.21
CA THR A 232 -5.21 -25.36 -13.99
C THR A 232 -4.45 -25.53 -15.32
N LYS A 233 -4.44 -24.50 -16.17
CA LYS A 233 -3.70 -24.45 -17.44
C LYS A 233 -2.35 -23.71 -17.33
N PHE A 234 -1.88 -23.44 -16.11
CA PHE A 234 -0.57 -22.79 -15.90
C PHE A 234 0.58 -23.69 -16.35
N GLU A 235 1.55 -23.10 -17.04
CA GLU A 235 2.83 -23.72 -17.32
C GLU A 235 3.80 -23.40 -16.19
N VAL A 236 4.24 -24.44 -15.46
CA VAL A 236 5.31 -24.31 -14.46
C VAL A 236 6.64 -24.64 -15.11
N GLY A 237 7.44 -23.59 -15.34
CA GLY A 237 8.78 -23.65 -15.91
C GLY A 237 9.77 -24.23 -14.90
N ARG A 238 10.58 -23.39 -14.25
CA ARG A 238 11.43 -23.81 -13.13
C ARG A 238 10.55 -24.29 -11.99
N ARG A 239 10.98 -25.41 -11.39
CA ARG A 239 10.31 -26.08 -10.28
C ARG A 239 11.24 -26.19 -9.08
N TYR A 240 10.63 -26.25 -7.90
CA TYR A 240 11.34 -26.74 -6.72
C TYR A 240 11.77 -28.21 -6.90
N ALA A 241 12.82 -28.61 -6.18
CA ALA A 241 13.36 -29.97 -6.27
C ALA A 241 12.44 -31.04 -5.65
N VAL A 242 11.54 -30.61 -4.77
CA VAL A 242 10.54 -31.44 -4.09
C VAL A 242 9.16 -30.82 -4.32
N ASP A 243 8.08 -31.62 -4.26
CA ASP A 243 6.71 -31.10 -4.24
C ASP A 243 6.37 -30.65 -2.80
N PRO A 244 6.27 -29.34 -2.53
CA PRO A 244 6.03 -28.86 -1.16
C PRO A 244 4.66 -29.28 -0.63
N TYR A 245 3.69 -29.58 -1.52
CA TYR A 245 2.39 -30.08 -1.09
C TYR A 245 2.51 -31.48 -0.48
N GLU A 246 3.27 -32.38 -1.09
CA GLU A 246 3.43 -33.74 -0.58
C GLU A 246 4.27 -33.75 0.73
N GLU A 247 5.31 -32.91 0.81
CA GLU A 247 6.15 -32.78 2.02
C GLU A 247 5.35 -32.32 3.26
N HIS A 248 4.35 -31.46 3.06
CA HIS A 248 3.55 -30.89 4.16
C HIS A 248 2.07 -31.27 4.09
N LYS A 249 1.75 -32.40 3.44
CA LYS A 249 0.38 -32.77 3.05
C LYS A 249 -0.66 -32.64 4.16
N GLU A 250 -0.42 -33.27 5.31
CA GLU A 250 -1.39 -33.27 6.43
C GLU A 250 -1.68 -31.85 6.94
N ARG A 251 -0.64 -31.00 7.03
CA ARG A 251 -0.76 -29.61 7.49
C ARG A 251 -1.49 -28.75 6.47
N ILE A 252 -1.22 -28.96 5.18
CA ILE A 252 -1.86 -28.21 4.10
C ILE A 252 -3.32 -28.64 3.93
N ASP A 253 -3.61 -29.95 3.99
CA ASP A 253 -4.97 -30.47 3.91
C ASP A 253 -5.86 -29.93 5.05
N ARG A 254 -5.27 -29.68 6.24
CA ARG A 254 -5.96 -29.03 7.36
C ARG A 254 -6.32 -27.56 7.09
N ILE A 255 -5.50 -26.82 6.34
CA ILE A 255 -5.85 -25.45 5.90
C ILE A 255 -6.91 -25.52 4.80
N ILE A 256 -6.74 -26.43 3.84
CA ILE A 256 -7.67 -26.61 2.71
C ILE A 256 -9.08 -26.92 3.21
N SER A 257 -9.22 -27.75 4.25
CA SER A 257 -10.55 -28.11 4.79
C SER A 257 -11.31 -26.94 5.43
N LEU A 258 -10.60 -25.84 5.74
CA LEU A 258 -11.19 -24.61 6.29
C LEU A 258 -11.55 -23.59 5.19
N LEU A 259 -11.07 -23.80 3.96
CA LEU A 259 -11.41 -22.92 2.85
C LEU A 259 -12.83 -23.21 2.34
N PRO A 260 -13.51 -22.20 1.75
CA PRO A 260 -14.79 -22.42 1.09
C PRO A 260 -14.71 -23.54 0.03
N SER A 261 -15.75 -24.37 -0.09
CA SER A 261 -15.74 -25.49 -1.05
C SER A 261 -15.60 -25.04 -2.51
N ASN A 262 -15.98 -23.80 -2.80
CA ASN A 262 -15.88 -23.15 -4.10
C ASN A 262 -14.60 -22.32 -4.31
N PHE A 263 -13.59 -22.47 -3.43
CA PHE A 263 -12.39 -21.61 -3.46
C PHE A 263 -11.63 -21.69 -4.80
N LYS A 264 -11.67 -22.82 -5.50
CA LYS A 264 -11.00 -23.02 -6.81
C LYS A 264 -11.90 -22.78 -8.03
N ASP A 265 -13.15 -22.33 -7.85
CA ASP A 265 -14.08 -22.13 -8.96
C ASP A 265 -13.50 -21.20 -10.03
N GLY A 266 -13.55 -21.66 -11.30
CA GLY A 266 -13.05 -20.95 -12.48
C GLY A 266 -11.55 -21.13 -12.74
N MET A 267 -10.77 -21.59 -11.77
CA MET A 267 -9.32 -21.74 -11.90
C MET A 267 -8.91 -22.81 -12.91
N GLU A 268 -9.79 -23.75 -13.25
CA GLU A 268 -9.56 -24.77 -14.30
C GLU A 268 -9.31 -24.14 -15.68
N ASN A 269 -9.74 -22.88 -15.86
CA ASN A 269 -9.52 -22.13 -17.08
C ASN A 269 -8.35 -21.15 -17.00
N TRP A 270 -7.75 -20.96 -15.82
CA TRP A 270 -6.65 -20.02 -15.64
C TRP A 270 -5.33 -20.58 -16.18
N GLY A 271 -4.53 -19.73 -16.82
CA GLY A 271 -3.25 -20.09 -17.38
C GLY A 271 -2.24 -18.95 -17.32
N GLY A 272 -1.04 -19.18 -17.85
CA GLY A 272 0.09 -18.27 -17.74
C GLY A 272 1.37 -19.03 -17.40
N ARG A 273 2.47 -18.31 -17.20
CA ARG A 273 3.76 -18.92 -16.89
C ARG A 273 4.19 -18.64 -15.45
N ILE A 274 4.53 -19.70 -14.72
CA ILE A 274 5.01 -19.64 -13.34
C ILE A 274 6.42 -20.19 -13.24
N GLU A 275 7.27 -19.48 -12.52
CA GLU A 275 8.66 -19.83 -12.26
C GLU A 275 8.93 -19.89 -10.75
N GLN A 276 9.16 -21.10 -10.23
CA GLN A 276 9.41 -21.32 -8.81
C GLN A 276 10.88 -21.12 -8.49
N HIS A 277 11.18 -20.08 -7.72
CA HIS A 277 12.52 -19.72 -7.30
C HIS A 277 12.62 -19.64 -5.78
N ILE A 278 13.82 -19.88 -5.26
CA ILE A 278 14.11 -19.57 -3.86
C ILE A 278 14.31 -18.05 -3.71
N SER A 279 13.95 -17.53 -2.54
CA SER A 279 13.88 -16.09 -2.28
C SER A 279 15.19 -15.33 -2.60
N ASP A 280 16.35 -15.86 -2.21
CA ASP A 280 17.66 -15.27 -2.50
C ASP A 280 17.97 -15.15 -4.00
N THR A 281 17.56 -16.14 -4.81
CA THR A 281 17.73 -16.11 -6.27
C THR A 281 16.85 -15.03 -6.92
N ASN A 282 15.68 -14.72 -6.33
CA ASN A 282 14.80 -13.69 -6.87
C ASN A 282 15.45 -12.30 -6.83
N TYR A 283 16.28 -11.97 -5.83
CA TYR A 283 16.97 -10.66 -5.79
C TYR A 283 17.74 -10.36 -7.08
N GLY A 284 18.48 -11.35 -7.61
CA GLY A 284 19.20 -11.18 -8.86
C GLY A 284 18.29 -11.16 -10.09
N LEU A 285 17.26 -12.01 -10.11
CA LEU A 285 16.32 -12.10 -11.23
C LEU A 285 15.52 -10.82 -11.42
N LEU A 286 15.10 -10.18 -10.33
CA LEU A 286 14.32 -8.94 -10.42
C LEU A 286 15.14 -7.77 -10.96
N ILE A 287 16.45 -7.74 -10.68
CA ILE A 287 17.34 -6.76 -11.32
C ILE A 287 17.42 -7.01 -12.82
N TRP A 288 17.50 -8.29 -13.25
CA TRP A 288 17.45 -8.63 -14.68
C TRP A 288 16.11 -8.28 -15.31
N ASP A 289 14.99 -8.60 -14.66
CA ASP A 289 13.66 -8.27 -15.18
C ASP A 289 13.47 -6.75 -15.30
N LEU A 290 14.03 -5.97 -14.36
CA LEU A 290 14.06 -4.51 -14.45
C LEU A 290 14.84 -4.08 -15.69
N ILE A 291 16.09 -4.53 -15.86
CA ILE A 291 16.96 -4.19 -16.99
C ILE A 291 16.34 -4.60 -18.34
N GLU A 292 15.65 -5.74 -18.39
CA GLU A 292 15.01 -6.25 -19.60
C GLU A 292 13.60 -5.68 -19.83
N LYS A 293 13.08 -4.86 -18.89
CA LYS A 293 11.71 -4.34 -18.88
C LYS A 293 10.67 -5.47 -19.01
N ARG A 294 10.90 -6.56 -18.30
CA ARG A 294 10.04 -7.75 -18.33
C ARG A 294 8.93 -7.61 -17.32
N ASP A 295 7.69 -7.59 -17.81
CA ASP A 295 6.50 -7.58 -16.97
C ASP A 295 6.42 -8.85 -16.11
N THR A 296 6.55 -8.66 -14.80
CA THR A 296 6.72 -9.75 -13.84
C THR A 296 5.85 -9.51 -12.61
N ILE A 297 5.22 -10.56 -12.11
CA ILE A 297 4.52 -10.55 -10.82
C ILE A 297 5.24 -11.52 -9.89
N VAL A 298 5.53 -11.09 -8.66
CA VAL A 298 6.31 -11.87 -7.70
C VAL A 298 5.46 -12.12 -6.46
N LEU A 299 5.25 -13.39 -6.11
CA LEU A 299 4.70 -13.76 -4.81
C LEU A 299 5.84 -13.98 -3.80
N ALA A 300 5.82 -13.24 -2.71
CA ALA A 300 6.78 -13.38 -1.61
C ALA A 300 6.07 -13.37 -0.25
N THR A 301 6.71 -13.90 0.78
CA THR A 301 6.30 -13.69 2.18
C THR A 301 6.46 -12.23 2.60
N ASP A 302 5.88 -11.82 3.73
CA ASP A 302 5.88 -10.43 4.17
C ASP A 302 7.31 -9.89 4.32
N LEU A 303 8.19 -10.60 5.04
CA LEU A 303 9.57 -10.16 5.30
C LEU A 303 10.45 -10.14 4.03
N ASP A 304 10.41 -11.20 3.22
CA ASP A 304 11.20 -11.23 1.99
C ASP A 304 10.63 -10.25 0.96
N GLY A 305 9.31 -10.16 0.89
CA GLY A 305 8.59 -9.16 0.13
C GLY A 305 8.99 -7.74 0.53
N ASP A 306 9.11 -7.43 1.82
CA ASP A 306 9.59 -6.14 2.34
C ASP A 306 10.95 -5.78 1.77
N ARG A 307 11.91 -6.70 1.92
CA ARG A 307 13.28 -6.52 1.42
C ARG A 307 13.34 -6.39 -0.10
N LEU A 308 12.52 -7.16 -0.83
CA LEU A 308 12.43 -7.07 -2.29
C LEU A 308 11.87 -5.71 -2.71
N THR A 309 10.83 -5.24 -2.03
CA THR A 309 10.20 -3.95 -2.34
C THR A 309 11.08 -2.76 -1.99
N ASP A 310 11.86 -2.83 -0.91
CA ASP A 310 12.86 -1.81 -0.57
C ASP A 310 14.00 -1.77 -1.59
N LEU A 311 14.50 -2.94 -2.02
CA LEU A 311 15.48 -3.00 -3.10
C LEU A 311 14.94 -2.34 -4.37
N LEU A 312 13.73 -2.71 -4.81
CA LEU A 312 13.12 -2.18 -6.03
C LEU A 312 12.82 -0.68 -5.95
N ALA A 313 12.51 -0.16 -4.77
CA ALA A 313 12.31 1.25 -4.52
C ALA A 313 13.57 2.08 -4.80
N ASP A 314 14.75 1.56 -4.43
CA ASP A 314 15.99 2.34 -4.49
C ASP A 314 16.91 1.98 -5.67
N ILE A 315 16.77 0.80 -6.28
CA ILE A 315 17.76 0.24 -7.23
C ILE A 315 18.00 1.11 -8.48
N SER A 316 17.01 1.89 -8.91
CA SER A 316 17.13 2.70 -10.14
C SER A 316 18.19 3.80 -10.02
N ASP A 317 18.37 4.39 -8.82
CA ASP A 317 19.36 5.46 -8.60
C ASP A 317 20.81 4.95 -8.70
N PRO A 318 21.21 3.87 -7.99
CA PRO A 318 22.53 3.26 -8.16
C PRO A 318 22.81 2.79 -9.60
N LEU A 319 21.81 2.24 -10.30
CA LEU A 319 21.97 1.81 -11.69
C LEU A 319 22.26 3.00 -12.64
N ARG A 320 21.52 4.10 -12.51
CA ARG A 320 21.78 5.34 -13.25
C ARG A 320 23.18 5.89 -12.94
N ALA A 321 23.55 5.97 -11.66
CA ALA A 321 24.85 6.47 -11.24
C ALA A 321 26.02 5.59 -11.74
N PHE A 322 25.84 4.27 -11.79
CA PHE A 322 26.80 3.37 -12.41
C PHE A 322 26.90 3.60 -13.92
N GLY A 323 25.76 3.78 -14.60
CA GLY A 323 25.70 4.15 -16.01
C GLY A 323 26.49 5.43 -16.31
N ASP A 324 26.35 6.47 -15.49
CA ASP A 324 27.09 7.74 -15.66
C ASP A 324 28.60 7.50 -15.61
N LYS A 325 29.07 6.66 -14.69
CA LYS A 325 30.50 6.29 -14.60
C LYS A 325 30.98 5.58 -15.86
N VAL A 326 30.18 4.67 -16.42
CA VAL A 326 30.52 3.94 -17.65
C VAL A 326 30.58 4.89 -18.84
N VAL A 327 29.57 5.76 -19.00
CA VAL A 327 29.49 6.78 -20.06
C VAL A 327 30.69 7.73 -20.01
N GLN A 328 31.06 8.19 -18.81
CA GLN A 328 32.24 9.02 -18.59
C GLN A 328 33.53 8.30 -18.97
N HIS A 329 33.67 7.02 -18.59
CA HIS A 329 34.84 6.22 -18.93
C HIS A 329 35.03 6.05 -20.44
N VAL A 330 33.94 5.90 -21.20
CA VAL A 330 33.99 5.79 -22.68
C VAL A 330 33.97 7.14 -23.40
N GLY A 331 34.07 8.25 -22.67
CA GLY A 331 34.21 9.61 -23.22
C GLY A 331 32.95 10.14 -23.91
N LYS A 332 31.76 9.70 -23.48
CA LYS A 332 30.47 10.18 -24.00
C LYS A 332 29.87 11.23 -23.06
N ASN A 333 29.11 12.17 -23.61
CA ASN A 333 28.34 13.16 -22.86
C ASN A 333 26.87 12.77 -22.91
N VAL A 334 26.48 11.79 -22.09
CA VAL A 334 25.09 11.32 -21.95
C VAL A 334 24.71 11.46 -20.49
N ASN A 335 23.54 12.03 -20.22
CA ASN A 335 22.94 12.04 -18.88
C ASN A 335 22.10 10.78 -18.71
N MET A 336 22.45 9.93 -17.74
CA MET A 336 21.72 8.68 -17.54
C MET A 336 20.27 8.86 -17.07
N TRP A 337 19.90 10.01 -16.49
CA TRP A 337 18.50 10.30 -16.16
C TRP A 337 17.64 10.45 -17.41
N ASP A 338 18.13 11.22 -18.38
CA ASP A 338 17.43 11.46 -19.63
C ASP A 338 17.39 10.17 -20.45
N ALA A 339 18.54 9.49 -20.58
CA ALA A 339 18.63 8.22 -21.29
C ALA A 339 17.73 7.12 -20.69
N TRP A 340 17.61 7.05 -19.36
CA TRP A 340 16.71 6.11 -18.69
C TRP A 340 15.25 6.31 -19.12
N SER A 341 14.81 7.57 -19.13
CA SER A 341 13.46 7.94 -19.55
C SER A 341 13.25 7.69 -21.06
N GLU A 342 14.22 8.07 -21.90
CA GLU A 342 14.19 7.84 -23.35
C GLU A 342 14.15 6.34 -23.72
N MET A 343 14.80 5.49 -22.91
CA MET A 343 14.75 4.03 -23.05
C MET A 343 13.41 3.42 -22.60
N GLY A 344 12.49 4.22 -22.07
CA GLY A 344 11.17 3.81 -21.65
C GLY A 344 11.12 3.13 -20.28
N TYR A 345 12.13 3.33 -19.42
CA TYR A 345 12.02 2.90 -18.03
C TYR A 345 11.16 3.88 -17.24
N THR A 346 10.22 3.34 -16.48
CA THR A 346 9.26 4.12 -15.69
C THR A 346 9.58 4.12 -14.19
N THR A 347 10.55 3.30 -13.76
CA THR A 347 10.96 3.25 -12.34
C THR A 347 11.76 4.50 -11.96
N GLY A 348 11.15 5.31 -11.09
CA GLY A 348 11.74 6.52 -10.51
C GLY A 348 12.59 6.22 -9.28
N ASN A 349 12.55 7.11 -8.28
CA ASN A 349 12.90 6.76 -6.91
C ASN A 349 11.61 6.31 -6.20
N GLY A 350 11.66 5.27 -5.38
CA GLY A 350 10.47 4.58 -4.83
C GLY A 350 9.67 5.36 -3.79
N ARG A 351 9.81 6.69 -3.75
CA ARG A 351 9.12 7.57 -2.79
C ARG A 351 7.65 7.85 -3.17
N ASP A 352 7.26 7.54 -4.41
CA ASP A 352 5.93 7.84 -4.95
C ASP A 352 5.09 6.56 -5.26
N MET A 353 5.38 5.43 -4.60
CA MET A 353 4.71 4.16 -4.92
C MET A 353 3.44 3.94 -4.10
N THR A 354 2.33 3.74 -4.80
CA THR A 354 1.05 3.29 -4.22
C THR A 354 1.06 1.77 -4.05
N SER A 355 0.19 1.27 -3.19
CA SER A 355 0.06 -0.14 -2.90
C SER A 355 -1.38 -0.49 -2.56
N VAL A 356 -1.76 -1.76 -2.74
CA VAL A 356 -3.13 -2.21 -2.48
C VAL A 356 -3.10 -3.38 -1.51
N MET A 357 -3.67 -3.18 -0.33
CA MET A 357 -3.91 -4.23 0.65
C MET A 357 -5.25 -4.89 0.39
N HIS A 358 -5.24 -6.19 0.11
CA HIS A 358 -6.46 -6.98 -0.12
C HIS A 358 -6.90 -7.70 1.15
N ARG A 359 -8.21 -7.65 1.43
CA ARG A 359 -8.86 -8.30 2.56
C ARG A 359 -9.53 -9.59 2.12
N MET A 360 -9.59 -10.58 3.02
CA MET A 360 -10.30 -11.84 2.75
C MET A 360 -11.78 -11.59 2.48
N ASP A 361 -12.33 -10.55 3.11
CA ASP A 361 -13.67 -10.04 2.87
C ASP A 361 -13.67 -8.51 2.81
N GLY A 362 -14.54 -7.95 1.97
CA GLY A 362 -14.68 -6.52 1.74
C GLY A 362 -13.73 -5.91 0.69
N PRO A 363 -13.94 -4.63 0.33
CA PRO A 363 -13.15 -3.90 -0.68
C PRO A 363 -11.64 -3.77 -0.35
N PRO A 364 -10.76 -3.32 -1.25
CA PRO A 364 -9.35 -3.13 -0.92
C PRO A 364 -9.07 -1.87 -0.08
N ILE A 365 -7.86 -1.82 0.50
CA ILE A 365 -7.29 -0.62 1.13
C ILE A 365 -6.09 -0.16 0.28
N HIS A 366 -6.19 1.01 -0.33
CA HIS A 366 -5.09 1.66 -1.02
C HIS A 366 -4.18 2.29 0.03
N GLU A 367 -2.88 2.03 -0.05
CA GLU A 367 -1.89 2.49 0.90
C GLU A 367 -0.70 3.14 0.21
N GLN A 368 -0.19 4.22 0.79
CA GLN A 368 1.10 4.79 0.43
C GLN A 368 1.89 5.25 1.65
N THR A 369 3.21 5.19 1.55
CA THR A 369 4.11 5.61 2.62
C THR A 369 4.56 7.05 2.41
N LEU A 370 4.38 7.91 3.41
CA LEU A 370 4.85 9.30 3.41
C LEU A 370 5.99 9.48 4.42
N GLY A 371 7.20 9.07 4.04
CA GLY A 371 8.35 8.96 4.96
C GLY A 371 8.97 10.27 5.45
N SER A 372 8.46 11.43 5.04
CA SER A 372 8.95 12.74 5.52
C SER A 372 7.84 13.68 6.01
N ALA A 373 6.68 13.11 6.37
CA ALA A 373 5.49 13.84 6.80
C ALA A 373 5.79 14.90 7.86
N ASP A 374 6.53 14.54 8.92
CA ASP A 374 6.89 15.46 10.01
C ASP A 374 7.73 16.63 9.52
N ALA A 375 8.78 16.35 8.74
CA ALA A 375 9.66 17.37 8.21
C ALA A 375 8.92 18.31 7.24
N MET A 376 7.89 17.83 6.53
CA MET A 376 7.05 18.66 5.66
C MET A 376 6.12 19.56 6.48
N LEU A 377 5.55 19.04 7.57
CA LEU A 377 4.74 19.82 8.49
C LEU A 377 5.54 20.97 9.12
N LEU A 378 6.73 20.67 9.66
CA LEU A 378 7.59 21.69 10.27
C LEU A 378 7.94 22.82 9.30
N ARG A 379 8.32 22.44 8.07
CA ARG A 379 8.61 23.38 6.98
C ARG A 379 7.44 24.30 6.64
N LEU A 380 6.23 23.74 6.58
CA LEU A 380 5.00 24.51 6.38
C LEU A 380 4.78 25.51 7.52
N LEU A 381 4.99 25.09 8.78
CA LEU A 381 4.80 25.92 9.96
C LEU A 381 5.85 27.04 10.08
N ASP A 382 7.08 26.77 9.66
CA ASP A 382 8.18 27.74 9.60
C ASP A 382 7.97 28.79 8.50
N GLY A 383 7.06 28.54 7.55
CA GLY A 383 6.79 29.43 6.41
C GLY A 383 7.85 29.39 5.31
N ASP A 384 8.78 28.43 5.35
CA ASP A 384 9.80 28.20 4.32
C ASP A 384 9.91 26.71 3.97
N GLU A 385 9.06 26.29 3.03
CA GLU A 385 9.08 24.92 2.51
C GLU A 385 10.33 24.57 1.71
N SER A 386 11.07 25.59 1.26
CA SER A 386 12.28 25.43 0.46
C SER A 386 13.53 25.19 1.30
N LEU A 387 13.48 25.43 2.63
CA LEU A 387 14.65 25.43 3.52
C LEU A 387 15.80 26.23 2.92
N GLY A 388 15.60 27.53 2.72
CA GLY A 388 16.57 28.43 2.12
C GLY A 388 16.95 28.05 0.69
N GLY A 389 16.02 27.46 -0.07
CA GLY A 389 16.23 27.00 -1.45
C GLY A 389 16.95 25.66 -1.60
N THR A 390 17.27 24.96 -0.50
CA THR A 390 17.95 23.65 -0.55
C THR A 390 17.01 22.48 -0.86
N LYS A 391 15.69 22.70 -0.75
CA LYS A 391 14.62 21.76 -1.07
C LYS A 391 13.62 22.43 -2.01
N ARG A 392 12.91 21.62 -2.79
CA ARG A 392 11.69 22.06 -3.46
C ARG A 392 10.52 21.98 -2.47
N PRO A 393 9.48 22.83 -2.61
CA PRO A 393 8.27 22.67 -1.82
C PRO A 393 7.63 21.29 -2.05
N TYR A 394 6.70 20.89 -1.20
CA TYR A 394 6.14 19.55 -1.28
C TYR A 394 5.18 19.34 -2.45
N ASP A 395 5.16 18.09 -2.96
CA ASP A 395 4.22 17.62 -3.98
C ASP A 395 2.99 16.96 -3.40
N PRO A 396 1.83 17.64 -3.31
CA PRO A 396 0.64 16.95 -2.84
C PRO A 396 0.04 16.02 -3.89
N ARG A 397 0.54 15.96 -5.14
CA ARG A 397 0.01 15.05 -6.19
C ARG A 397 -0.05 13.60 -5.75
N ILE A 398 0.85 13.18 -4.88
CA ILE A 398 0.85 11.83 -4.29
C ILE A 398 -0.49 11.50 -3.60
N HIS A 399 -1.12 12.46 -2.92
CA HIS A 399 -2.47 12.32 -2.36
C HIS A 399 -3.52 12.07 -3.44
N PHE A 400 -3.45 12.83 -4.53
CA PHE A 400 -4.41 12.74 -5.63
C PHE A 400 -4.27 11.45 -6.43
N VAL A 401 -3.05 10.98 -6.69
CA VAL A 401 -2.80 9.72 -7.40
C VAL A 401 -3.39 8.55 -6.60
N LEU A 402 -3.09 8.46 -5.30
CA LEU A 402 -3.63 7.39 -4.45
C LEU A 402 -5.15 7.44 -4.36
N MET A 403 -5.73 8.64 -4.19
CA MET A 403 -7.17 8.81 -4.11
C MET A 403 -7.85 8.47 -5.43
N ARG A 404 -7.32 8.95 -6.56
CA ARG A 404 -7.82 8.63 -7.90
C ARG A 404 -7.95 7.12 -8.09
N ASP A 405 -6.89 6.38 -7.80
CA ASP A 405 -6.89 4.92 -7.98
C ASP A 405 -7.94 4.26 -7.09
N ALA A 406 -8.08 4.71 -5.83
CA ALA A 406 -9.10 4.22 -4.92
C ALA A 406 -10.53 4.51 -5.39
N TYR A 407 -10.79 5.70 -5.94
CA TYR A 407 -12.11 6.07 -6.46
C TYR A 407 -12.46 5.32 -7.75
N ILE A 408 -11.48 5.07 -8.62
CA ILE A 408 -11.66 4.23 -9.82
C ILE A 408 -12.02 2.80 -9.41
N ASP A 409 -11.31 2.24 -8.43
CA ASP A 409 -11.57 0.87 -7.94
C ASP A 409 -12.90 0.76 -7.19
N ALA A 410 -13.30 1.82 -6.45
CA ALA A 410 -14.61 1.89 -5.80
C ALA A 410 -15.79 2.05 -6.77
N ASN A 411 -15.52 2.51 -8.01
CA ASN A 411 -16.54 2.86 -9.00
C ASN A 411 -16.26 2.22 -10.37
N PRO A 412 -16.18 0.87 -10.44
CA PRO A 412 -15.81 0.19 -11.66
C PRO A 412 -16.83 0.48 -12.78
N GLY A 413 -16.34 0.88 -13.95
CA GLY A 413 -17.17 1.19 -15.12
C GLY A 413 -17.70 2.63 -15.19
N ASN A 414 -17.44 3.48 -14.19
CA ASN A 414 -17.79 4.90 -14.25
C ASN A 414 -16.73 5.68 -15.07
N SER A 415 -16.91 5.72 -16.39
CA SER A 415 -15.98 6.41 -17.31
C SER A 415 -15.97 7.93 -17.15
N GLU A 416 -17.09 8.54 -16.74
CA GLU A 416 -17.20 9.97 -16.51
C GLU A 416 -16.33 10.41 -15.32
N LEU A 417 -16.45 9.70 -14.19
CA LEU A 417 -15.62 9.92 -13.02
C LEU A 417 -14.13 9.72 -13.36
N ARG A 418 -13.78 8.65 -14.08
CA ARG A 418 -12.40 8.39 -14.49
C ARG A 418 -11.83 9.53 -15.33
N ASN A 419 -12.57 9.98 -16.35
CA ASN A 419 -12.14 11.08 -17.20
C ASN A 419 -12.00 12.39 -16.43
N TRP A 420 -12.89 12.67 -15.48
CA TRP A 420 -12.81 13.86 -14.62
C TRP A 420 -11.61 13.80 -13.67
N LEU A 421 -11.31 12.63 -13.09
CA LEU A 421 -10.12 12.41 -12.26
C LEU A 421 -8.83 12.57 -13.07
N ASP A 422 -8.76 12.01 -14.27
CA ASP A 422 -7.63 12.14 -15.19
C ASP A 422 -7.42 13.62 -15.58
N SER A 423 -8.50 14.32 -15.95
CA SER A 423 -8.46 15.75 -16.29
C SER A 423 -8.03 16.61 -15.09
N SER A 424 -8.44 16.24 -13.88
CA SER A 424 -8.01 16.91 -12.65
C SER A 424 -6.51 16.73 -12.46
N LEU A 425 -5.98 15.53 -12.67
CA LEU A 425 -4.55 15.24 -12.55
C LEU A 425 -3.71 16.04 -13.57
N ASP A 426 -4.21 16.26 -14.79
CA ASP A 426 -3.54 17.13 -15.76
C ASP A 426 -3.41 18.59 -15.25
N VAL A 427 -4.43 19.09 -14.54
CA VAL A 427 -4.38 20.42 -13.90
C VAL A 427 -3.35 20.45 -12.78
N PHE A 428 -3.25 19.38 -11.98
CA PHE A 428 -2.19 19.23 -10.99
C PHE A 428 -0.81 19.31 -11.63
N ASP A 429 -0.57 18.60 -12.73
CA ASP A 429 0.71 18.59 -13.43
C ASP A 429 1.08 19.96 -13.99
N GLY A 430 0.08 20.72 -14.45
CA GLY A 430 0.27 22.12 -14.87
C GLY A 430 0.72 23.03 -13.72
N ILE A 431 0.06 22.94 -12.55
CA ILE A 431 0.36 23.80 -11.39
C ILE A 431 1.67 23.39 -10.70
N TYR A 432 1.96 22.10 -10.63
CA TYR A 432 3.13 21.53 -9.95
C TYR A 432 4.27 21.14 -10.91
N GLY A 433 4.38 21.86 -12.03
CA GLY A 433 5.46 21.73 -13.01
C GLY A 433 6.83 22.23 -12.49
N GLU A 434 7.60 22.93 -13.33
CA GLU A 434 8.98 23.33 -12.95
C GLU A 434 9.04 24.27 -11.74
N ASN A 435 8.16 25.29 -11.72
CA ASN A 435 8.08 26.29 -10.66
C ASN A 435 6.96 25.92 -9.67
N ARG A 436 7.20 24.89 -8.86
CA ARG A 436 6.22 24.45 -7.86
C ARG A 436 5.89 25.59 -6.86
N PRO A 437 4.60 25.85 -6.58
CA PRO A 437 4.17 26.72 -5.49
C PRO A 437 4.39 26.07 -4.11
N GLY A 438 4.37 26.88 -3.04
CA GLY A 438 4.19 26.37 -1.69
C GLY A 438 2.85 25.62 -1.54
N PHE A 439 2.70 24.85 -0.48
CA PHE A 439 1.55 23.99 -0.26
C PHE A 439 0.24 24.76 -0.19
N LEU A 440 0.18 25.85 0.57
CA LEU A 440 -1.04 26.65 0.72
C LEU A 440 -1.37 27.43 -0.55
N GLU A 441 -0.36 27.96 -1.23
CA GLU A 441 -0.52 28.65 -2.51
C GLU A 441 -1.00 27.68 -3.59
N GLY A 442 -0.43 26.47 -3.64
CA GLY A 442 -0.82 25.42 -4.55
C GLY A 442 -2.24 24.90 -4.26
N TYR A 443 -2.59 24.68 -2.99
CA TYR A 443 -3.96 24.35 -2.59
C TYR A 443 -4.97 25.40 -3.07
N LYS A 444 -4.65 26.69 -2.90
CA LYS A 444 -5.49 27.78 -3.42
C LYS A 444 -5.60 27.74 -4.94
N ALA A 445 -4.48 27.61 -5.65
CA ALA A 445 -4.46 27.55 -7.11
C ALA A 445 -5.29 26.37 -7.65
N LEU A 446 -5.21 25.21 -7.00
CA LEU A 446 -6.00 24.04 -7.35
C LEU A 446 -7.50 24.25 -7.10
N LYS A 447 -7.87 24.88 -5.97
CA LYS A 447 -9.27 25.22 -5.69
C LYS A 447 -9.87 26.21 -6.68
N GLU A 448 -9.03 27.06 -7.28
CA GLU A 448 -9.45 27.99 -8.34
C GLU A 448 -9.52 27.29 -9.71
N ALA A 449 -8.66 26.32 -9.97
CA ALA A 449 -8.54 25.66 -11.27
C ALA A 449 -9.43 24.43 -11.46
N ILE A 450 -9.77 23.72 -10.38
CA ILE A 450 -10.55 22.47 -10.42
C ILE A 450 -11.96 22.75 -9.92
N THR A 451 -12.96 22.43 -10.76
CA THR A 451 -14.36 22.42 -10.36
C THR A 451 -14.64 21.12 -9.58
N PRO A 452 -15.10 21.18 -8.33
CA PRO A 452 -15.38 19.98 -7.54
C PRO A 452 -16.43 19.08 -8.21
N TRP A 453 -16.34 17.78 -7.98
CA TRP A 453 -17.28 16.81 -8.55
C TRP A 453 -18.73 17.14 -8.16
N GLY A 454 -19.62 17.19 -9.16
CA GLY A 454 -21.05 17.48 -8.98
C GLY A 454 -21.41 18.94 -8.68
N SER A 455 -20.46 19.88 -8.84
CA SER A 455 -20.72 21.33 -8.74
C SER A 455 -21.23 21.97 -10.02
#